data_AF-A0A7W1SMB0-F1
#
_entry.id   AF-A0A7W1SMB0-F1
#
_cell.length_a   1.000
_cell.length_b   1.000
_cell.length_c   1.000
_cell.angle_alpha   90.00
_cell.angle_beta   90.00
_cell.angle_gamma   90.00
#
_symmetry.space_group_name_H-M   'P 1'
#
loop_
_entity.id
_entity.type
_entity.pdbx_description
1 polymer ?
#
loop_
_entity_poly.entity_id
_entity_poly.type
_entity_poly.pdbx_seq_one_letter_code
_entity_poly.pdbx_strand_id
1 'polypeptide(L)'
;MDRLLRDRGADPRAYAASLREAVVEARLGITEMRRALASSEAELASERKQLSDAERRGRLAAAVPDLETVAVAERFAVRHRDRIQVLERKVAVQRDELALAEREVIEMTAQWRSASQPGARSESLEAAWRDLEAAGGSRPSGDSDRMADELDRRKRDEAVEAQLAYLKKKMGRDNR
;
A
#
# COMPACT_ATOMS: atom_id res chain seq x y z
N MET A 1 -21.48 6.12 -5.65
CA MET A 1 -20.29 6.25 -4.78
C MET A 1 -20.61 6.28 -3.28
N ASP A 2 -21.88 6.18 -2.85
CA ASP A 2 -22.29 6.53 -1.48
C ASP A 2 -22.46 5.32 -0.51
N ARG A 3 -22.13 4.10 -0.98
CA ARG A 3 -22.17 2.87 -0.15
C ARG A 3 -20.84 2.55 0.54
N LEU A 4 -19.70 2.95 -0.04
CA LEU A 4 -18.37 2.67 0.51
C LEU A 4 -18.03 3.51 1.74
N LEU A 5 -18.72 4.63 1.96
CA LEU A 5 -18.50 5.52 3.09
C LEU A 5 -19.40 5.20 4.30
N ARG A 6 -20.46 4.41 4.09
CA ARG A 6 -21.47 4.09 5.11
C ARG A 6 -21.05 2.93 6.02
N ASP A 7 -20.00 2.21 5.65
CA ASP A 7 -19.48 1.04 6.36
C ASP A 7 -18.27 1.38 7.24
N ARG A 8 -18.10 2.65 7.64
CA ARG A 8 -17.03 3.04 8.59
C ARG A 8 -17.25 2.49 10.01
N GLY A 9 -18.34 1.75 10.25
CA GLY A 9 -18.56 0.88 11.40
C GLY A 9 -18.26 -0.60 11.15
N ALA A 10 -17.70 -0.97 10.00
CA ALA A 10 -17.38 -2.35 9.62
C ALA A 10 -16.29 -2.96 10.51
N ASP A 11 -16.44 -4.27 10.76
CA ASP A 11 -15.44 -5.12 11.40
C ASP A 11 -14.03 -4.82 10.82
N PRO A 12 -13.06 -4.38 11.66
CA PRO A 12 -11.70 -4.12 11.23
C PRO A 12 -11.07 -5.31 10.48
N ARG A 13 -11.47 -6.54 10.81
CA ARG A 13 -11.00 -7.74 10.12
C ARG A 13 -11.57 -7.86 8.72
N ALA A 14 -12.84 -7.50 8.51
CA ALA A 14 -13.45 -7.47 7.19
C ALA A 14 -12.81 -6.40 6.29
N TYR A 15 -12.53 -5.22 6.85
CA TYR A 15 -11.80 -4.16 6.13
C TYR A 15 -10.36 -4.57 5.78
N ALA A 16 -9.63 -5.17 6.72
CA ALA A 16 -8.29 -5.69 6.44
C ALA A 16 -8.30 -6.83 5.39
N ALA A 17 -9.37 -7.62 5.34
CA ALA A 17 -9.52 -8.66 4.33
C ALA A 17 -9.75 -8.08 2.93
N SER A 18 -10.62 -7.08 2.78
CA SER A 18 -10.86 -6.43 1.48
C SER A 18 -9.63 -5.68 0.97
N LEU A 19 -8.87 -5.01 1.85
CA LEU A 19 -7.58 -4.40 1.47
C LEU A 19 -6.57 -5.45 0.98
N ARG A 20 -6.53 -6.63 1.61
CA ARG A 20 -5.64 -7.71 1.16
C ARG A 20 -5.99 -8.17 -0.24
N GLU A 21 -7.27 -8.38 -0.52
CA GLU A 21 -7.76 -8.79 -1.84
C GLU A 21 -7.39 -7.75 -2.90
N ALA A 22 -7.67 -6.46 -2.63
CA ALA A 22 -7.30 -5.36 -3.53
C ALA A 22 -5.79 -5.29 -3.80
N VAL A 23 -4.94 -5.51 -2.77
CA VAL A 23 -3.47 -5.54 -2.96
C VAL A 23 -3.03 -6.71 -3.83
N VAL A 24 -3.66 -7.88 -3.70
CA VAL A 24 -3.36 -9.04 -4.55
C VAL A 24 -3.74 -8.77 -5.99
N GLU A 25 -4.95 -8.24 -6.22
CA GLU A 25 -5.43 -7.88 -7.56
C GLU A 25 -4.52 -6.82 -8.21
N ALA A 26 -4.18 -5.75 -7.49
CA ALA A 26 -3.31 -4.70 -8.00
C ALA A 26 -1.90 -5.22 -8.35
N ARG A 27 -1.35 -6.16 -7.58
CA ARG A 27 -0.06 -6.82 -7.92
C ARG A 27 -0.13 -7.67 -9.18
N LEU A 28 -1.26 -8.33 -9.43
CA LEU A 28 -1.50 -9.03 -10.70
C LEU A 28 -1.57 -8.02 -11.85
N GLY A 29 -2.29 -6.91 -11.65
CA GLY A 29 -2.34 -5.80 -12.60
C GLY A 29 -0.95 -5.27 -12.98
N ILE A 30 -0.08 -5.02 -11.99
CA ILE A 30 1.32 -4.62 -12.23
C ILE A 30 2.07 -5.65 -13.09
N THR A 31 1.84 -6.94 -12.87
CA THR A 31 2.50 -8.00 -13.65
C THR A 31 2.06 -7.96 -15.11
N GLU A 32 0.79 -7.73 -15.38
CA GLU A 32 0.27 -7.54 -16.74
C GLU A 32 0.77 -6.24 -17.38
N MET A 33 0.83 -5.13 -16.63
CA MET A 33 1.39 -3.87 -17.12
C MET A 33 2.86 -4.02 -17.53
N ARG A 34 3.66 -4.73 -16.73
CA ARG A 34 5.07 -5.03 -17.06
C ARG A 34 5.20 -5.87 -18.33
N ARG A 35 4.34 -6.87 -18.51
CA ARG A 35 4.30 -7.68 -19.75
C ARG A 35 3.92 -6.83 -20.97
N ALA A 36 2.90 -5.97 -20.83
CA ALA A 36 2.45 -5.09 -21.90
C ALA A 36 3.51 -4.04 -22.28
N LEU A 37 4.25 -3.51 -21.30
CA LEU A 37 5.40 -2.63 -21.51
C LEU A 37 6.50 -3.36 -22.27
N ALA A 38 6.93 -4.55 -21.80
CA ALA A 38 7.97 -5.33 -22.45
C ALA A 38 7.63 -5.69 -23.91
N SER A 39 6.37 -6.03 -24.17
CA SER A 39 5.87 -6.26 -25.54
C SER A 39 5.99 -5.01 -26.42
N SER A 40 5.62 -3.84 -25.89
CA SER A 40 5.70 -2.57 -26.64
C SER A 40 7.16 -2.12 -26.86
N GLU A 41 8.05 -2.39 -25.92
CA GLU A 41 9.49 -2.17 -26.08
C GLU A 41 10.10 -3.07 -27.16
N ALA A 42 9.70 -4.35 -27.19
CA ALA A 42 10.10 -5.28 -28.25
C ALA A 42 9.57 -4.84 -29.63
N GLU A 43 8.31 -4.37 -29.70
CA GLU A 43 7.73 -3.81 -30.92
C GLU A 43 8.53 -2.58 -31.40
N LEU A 44 8.86 -1.66 -30.50
CA LEU A 44 9.68 -0.49 -30.80
C LEU A 44 11.07 -0.88 -31.32
N ALA A 45 11.71 -1.86 -30.70
CA ALA A 45 13.02 -2.35 -31.13
C ALA A 45 12.96 -2.98 -32.54
N SER A 46 11.91 -3.78 -32.81
CA SER A 46 11.66 -4.35 -34.12
C SER A 46 11.44 -3.26 -35.18
N GLU A 47 10.62 -2.26 -34.88
CA GLU A 47 10.32 -1.17 -35.81
C GLU A 47 11.58 -0.34 -36.16
N ARG A 48 12.44 -0.06 -35.18
CA ARG A 48 13.74 0.59 -35.40
C ARG A 48 14.65 -0.22 -36.32
N LYS A 49 14.63 -1.55 -36.20
CA LYS A 49 15.36 -2.43 -37.11
C LYS A 49 14.79 -2.37 -38.53
N GLN A 50 13.46 -2.37 -38.68
CA GLN A 50 12.80 -2.24 -39.99
C GLN A 50 13.13 -0.91 -40.67
N LEU A 51 13.17 0.20 -39.92
CA LEU A 51 13.62 1.49 -40.43
C LEU A 51 15.06 1.41 -40.96
N SER A 52 15.98 0.85 -40.17
CA SER A 52 17.38 0.71 -40.57
C SER A 52 17.54 -0.16 -41.83
N ASP A 53 16.77 -1.24 -41.93
CA ASP A 53 16.75 -2.10 -43.11
C ASP A 53 16.20 -1.37 -44.36
N ALA A 54 15.11 -0.60 -44.22
CA ALA A 54 14.55 0.20 -45.31
C ALA A 54 15.56 1.25 -45.80
N GLU A 55 16.18 1.99 -44.89
CA GLU A 55 17.20 2.98 -45.23
C GLU A 55 18.44 2.36 -45.88
N ARG A 56 18.90 1.20 -45.39
CA ARG A 56 20.02 0.48 -45.99
C ARG A 56 19.69 0.05 -47.41
N ARG A 57 18.50 -0.53 -47.64
CA ARG A 57 18.05 -0.94 -48.97
C ARG A 57 17.91 0.25 -49.92
N GLY A 58 17.37 1.38 -49.44
CA GLY A 58 17.30 2.62 -50.23
C GLY A 58 18.68 3.11 -50.66
N ARG A 59 19.68 3.10 -49.75
CA ARG A 59 21.06 3.47 -50.10
C ARG A 59 21.70 2.52 -51.12
N LEU A 60 21.47 1.22 -51.00
CA LEU A 60 21.96 0.23 -51.98
C LEU A 60 21.29 0.41 -53.33
N ALA A 61 19.98 0.64 -53.34
CA ALA A 61 19.21 0.90 -54.54
C ALA A 61 19.59 2.22 -55.21
N ALA A 62 20.09 3.23 -54.49
CA ALA A 62 20.60 4.47 -55.07
C ALA A 62 21.99 4.30 -55.72
N ALA A 63 22.74 3.26 -55.33
CA ALA A 63 24.06 2.97 -55.91
C ALA A 63 23.96 2.29 -57.29
N VAL A 64 22.78 1.80 -57.65
CA VAL A 64 22.41 1.26 -58.96
C VAL A 64 21.29 2.17 -59.48
N PRO A 65 21.07 2.41 -60.78
CA PRO A 65 20.01 3.32 -61.24
C PRO A 65 18.57 2.76 -61.07
N ASP A 66 18.24 2.18 -59.91
CA ASP A 66 16.92 1.65 -59.53
C ASP A 66 16.13 2.70 -58.72
N LEU A 67 15.55 3.65 -59.45
CA LEU A 67 14.78 4.75 -58.87
C LEU A 67 13.48 4.28 -58.20
N GLU A 68 12.88 3.18 -58.66
CA GLU A 68 11.65 2.65 -58.08
C GLU A 68 11.89 2.13 -56.66
N THR A 69 12.94 1.33 -56.47
CA THR A 69 13.29 0.81 -55.14
C THR A 69 13.69 1.92 -54.19
N VAL A 70 14.37 2.98 -54.65
CA VAL A 70 14.67 4.17 -53.84
C VAL A 70 13.39 4.83 -53.34
N ALA A 71 12.44 5.13 -54.23
CA ALA A 71 11.17 5.76 -53.86
C ALA A 71 10.33 4.89 -52.92
N VAL A 72 10.35 3.56 -53.11
CA VAL A 72 9.70 2.62 -52.19
C VAL A 72 10.37 2.66 -50.81
N ALA A 73 11.69 2.56 -50.74
CA ALA A 73 12.44 2.58 -49.49
C ALA A 73 12.20 3.86 -48.69
N GLU A 74 12.14 5.02 -49.34
CA GLU A 74 11.83 6.30 -48.70
C GLU A 74 10.42 6.31 -48.09
N ARG A 75 9.40 5.86 -48.82
CA ARG A 75 8.02 5.77 -48.30
C ARG A 75 7.93 4.85 -47.08
N PHE A 76 8.60 3.70 -47.13
CA PHE A 76 8.66 2.79 -45.98
C PHE A 76 9.39 3.43 -44.80
N ALA A 77 10.53 4.09 -45.04
CA ALA A 77 11.28 4.76 -43.98
C ALA A 77 10.46 5.86 -43.28
N VAL A 78 9.72 6.68 -44.02
CA VAL A 78 8.81 7.68 -43.44
C VAL A 78 7.78 7.00 -42.53
N ARG A 79 7.09 5.98 -43.02
CA ARG A 79 6.07 5.26 -42.23
C ARG A 79 6.66 4.62 -40.96
N HIS A 80 7.85 4.03 -41.05
CA HIS A 80 8.52 3.44 -39.90
C HIS A 80 8.92 4.51 -38.87
N ARG A 81 9.39 5.69 -39.31
CA ARG A 81 9.68 6.82 -38.39
C ARG A 81 8.42 7.29 -37.66
N ASP A 82 7.30 7.43 -38.37
CA ASP A 82 6.03 7.83 -37.74
C ASP A 82 5.58 6.80 -36.70
N ARG A 83 5.68 5.51 -37.02
CA ARG A 83 5.33 4.43 -36.10
C ARG A 83 6.27 4.38 -34.89
N ILE A 84 7.57 4.59 -35.07
CA ILE A 84 8.55 4.71 -33.99
C ILE A 84 8.16 5.82 -33.03
N GLN A 85 7.81 7.02 -33.54
CA GLN A 85 7.42 8.14 -32.68
C GLN A 85 6.17 7.81 -31.84
N VAL A 86 5.19 7.12 -32.42
CA VAL A 86 3.99 6.68 -31.69
C VAL A 86 4.36 5.65 -30.61
N LEU A 87 5.20 4.66 -30.95
CA LEU A 87 5.63 3.62 -30.02
C LEU A 87 6.49 4.17 -28.89
N GLU A 88 7.36 5.14 -29.15
CA GLU A 88 8.16 5.84 -28.13
C GLU A 88 7.26 6.55 -27.12
N ARG A 89 6.25 7.29 -27.59
CA ARG A 89 5.27 7.92 -26.69
C ARG A 89 4.48 6.88 -25.89
N LYS A 90 4.04 5.79 -26.53
CA LYS A 90 3.33 4.69 -25.87
C LYS A 90 4.18 4.08 -24.75
N VAL A 91 5.44 3.75 -25.04
CA VAL A 91 6.37 3.18 -24.05
C VAL A 91 6.63 4.15 -22.90
N ALA A 92 6.79 5.45 -23.18
CA ALA A 92 6.95 6.46 -22.13
C ALA A 92 5.74 6.48 -21.19
N VAL A 93 4.52 6.60 -21.74
CA VAL A 93 3.28 6.58 -20.95
C VAL A 93 3.16 5.28 -20.15
N GLN A 94 3.40 4.12 -20.75
CA GLN A 94 3.31 2.83 -20.04
C GLN A 94 4.29 2.73 -18.86
N ARG A 95 5.49 3.33 -18.96
CA ARG A 95 6.45 3.39 -17.86
C ARG A 95 5.95 4.31 -16.73
N ASP A 96 5.38 5.45 -17.07
CA ASP A 96 4.84 6.39 -16.10
C ASP A 96 3.64 5.79 -15.34
N GLU A 97 2.72 5.16 -16.07
CA GLU A 97 1.56 4.43 -15.51
C GLU A 97 2.01 3.28 -14.61
N LEU A 98 3.00 2.49 -15.03
CA LEU A 98 3.55 1.42 -14.20
C LEU A 98 4.14 1.97 -12.90
N ALA A 99 4.89 3.08 -12.97
CA ALA A 99 5.47 3.70 -11.79
C ALA A 99 4.39 4.26 -10.84
N LEU A 100 3.28 4.77 -11.36
CA LEU A 100 2.11 5.18 -10.56
C LEU A 100 1.49 3.97 -9.85
N ALA A 101 1.17 2.91 -10.59
CA ALA A 101 0.58 1.69 -10.04
C ALA A 101 1.47 1.03 -8.97
N GLU A 102 2.79 1.02 -9.16
CA GLU A 102 3.74 0.51 -8.18
C GLU A 102 3.71 1.31 -6.87
N ARG A 103 3.60 2.64 -6.93
CA ARG A 103 3.44 3.49 -5.75
C ARG A 103 2.12 3.22 -5.03
N GLU A 104 1.03 3.13 -5.77
CA GLU A 104 -0.31 2.84 -5.21
C GLU A 104 -0.32 1.49 -4.46
N VAL A 105 0.31 0.45 -5.02
CA VAL A 105 0.42 -0.85 -4.34
C VAL A 105 1.25 -0.78 -3.06
N ILE A 106 2.30 0.05 -3.02
CA ILE A 106 3.08 0.27 -1.80
C ILE A 106 2.21 0.92 -0.72
N GLU A 107 1.46 1.97 -1.08
CA GLU A 107 0.53 2.67 -0.18
C GLU A 107 -0.57 1.75 0.33
N MET A 108 -1.25 1.02 -0.56
CA MET A 108 -2.28 0.04 -0.19
C MET A 108 -1.71 -1.07 0.70
N THR A 109 -0.49 -1.53 0.43
CA THR A 109 0.18 -2.52 1.28
C THR A 109 0.46 -1.95 2.68
N ALA A 110 0.87 -0.68 2.79
CA ALA A 110 1.07 -0.01 4.08
C ALA A 110 -0.24 0.14 4.86
N GLN A 111 -1.32 0.57 4.19
CA GLN A 111 -2.66 0.66 4.76
C GLN A 111 -3.14 -0.71 5.27
N TRP A 112 -3.01 -1.75 4.43
CA TRP A 112 -3.36 -3.12 4.80
C TRP A 112 -2.60 -3.61 6.04
N ARG A 113 -1.28 -3.37 6.12
CA ARG A 113 -0.48 -3.72 7.29
C ARG A 113 -0.98 -3.01 8.55
N SER A 114 -1.21 -1.70 8.48
CA SER A 114 -1.71 -0.93 9.63
C SER A 114 -3.09 -1.41 10.12
N ALA A 115 -3.99 -1.75 9.18
CA ALA A 115 -5.31 -2.27 9.50
C ALA A 115 -5.29 -3.70 10.05
N SER A 116 -4.27 -4.49 9.70
CA SER A 116 -4.13 -5.89 10.13
C SER A 116 -3.42 -6.06 11.47
N GLN A 117 -2.77 -5.02 12.01
CA GLN A 117 -2.07 -5.09 13.28
C GLN A 117 -3.06 -5.11 14.45
N PRO A 118 -3.08 -6.18 15.28
CA PRO A 118 -3.84 -6.19 16.53
C PRO A 118 -3.34 -5.07 17.45
N GLY A 119 -4.25 -4.24 17.97
CA GLY A 119 -3.89 -3.19 18.94
C GLY A 119 -3.45 -1.85 18.36
N ALA A 120 -3.13 -1.72 17.06
CA ALA A 120 -2.68 -0.44 16.49
C ALA A 120 -3.73 0.69 16.61
N ARG A 121 -5.04 0.35 16.48
CA ARG A 121 -6.13 1.29 16.79
C ARG A 121 -6.22 1.60 18.28
N SER A 122 -5.96 0.62 19.15
CA SER A 122 -5.97 0.80 20.60
C SER A 122 -4.84 1.72 21.04
N GLU A 123 -3.63 1.55 20.51
CA GLU A 123 -2.46 2.40 20.78
C GLU A 123 -2.64 3.82 20.22
N SER A 124 -3.25 3.94 19.03
CA SER A 124 -3.57 5.26 18.44
C SER A 124 -4.66 5.99 19.23
N LEU A 125 -5.69 5.26 19.69
CA LEU A 125 -6.70 5.82 20.60
C LEU A 125 -6.09 6.18 21.97
N GLU A 126 -5.23 5.32 22.53
CA GLU A 126 -4.51 5.57 23.78
C GLU A 126 -3.61 6.81 23.70
N ALA A 127 -2.92 7.01 22.57
CA ALA A 127 -2.11 8.20 22.33
C ALA A 127 -2.99 9.45 22.21
N ALA A 128 -4.08 9.38 21.44
CA ALA A 128 -5.03 10.49 21.32
C ALA A 128 -5.68 10.85 22.66
N TRP A 129 -5.98 9.85 23.51
CA TRP A 129 -6.48 10.10 24.87
C TRP A 129 -5.42 10.73 25.77
N ARG A 130 -4.16 10.30 25.69
CA ARG A 130 -3.04 10.92 26.44
C ARG A 130 -2.83 12.39 26.07
N ASP A 131 -2.94 12.73 24.79
CA ASP A 131 -2.83 14.12 24.33
C ASP A 131 -4.01 14.97 24.81
N LEU A 132 -5.21 14.38 24.87
CA LEU A 132 -6.42 15.04 25.34
C LEU A 132 -6.40 15.26 26.86
N GLU A 133 -5.86 14.31 27.63
CA GLU A 133 -5.58 14.44 29.07
C GLU A 133 -4.51 15.51 29.35
N ALA A 134 -3.44 15.58 28.54
CA ALA A 134 -2.42 16.62 28.63
C ALA A 134 -2.99 18.02 28.34
N ALA A 135 -4.03 18.12 27.51
CA ALA A 135 -4.78 19.34 27.23
C ALA A 135 -5.88 19.64 28.27
N GLY A 136 -6.00 18.84 29.34
CA GLY A 136 -6.96 19.04 30.43
C GLY A 136 -8.36 18.47 30.18
N GLY A 137 -8.55 17.65 29.15
CA GLY A 137 -9.79 16.90 28.94
C GLY A 137 -9.81 15.59 29.73
N SER A 138 -11.00 15.14 30.15
CA SER A 138 -11.16 13.89 30.91
C SER A 138 -11.56 12.72 30.02
N ARG A 139 -10.87 11.59 30.18
CA ARG A 139 -11.22 10.31 29.55
C ARG A 139 -12.50 9.73 30.18
N PRO A 140 -13.48 9.25 29.39
CA PRO A 140 -14.61 8.50 29.93
C PRO A 140 -14.12 7.15 30.49
N SER A 141 -14.35 6.89 31.78
CA SER A 141 -13.95 5.62 32.41
C SER A 141 -14.67 4.44 31.75
N GLY A 142 -13.93 3.54 31.11
CA GLY A 142 -14.47 2.32 30.50
C GLY A 142 -14.63 1.19 31.52
N ASP A 143 -15.28 0.08 31.12
CA ASP A 143 -15.43 -1.11 31.99
C ASP A 143 -14.07 -1.73 32.41
N SER A 144 -13.03 -1.53 31.61
CA SER A 144 -11.64 -1.86 31.94
C SER A 144 -11.13 -1.08 33.17
N ASP A 145 -11.41 0.22 33.24
CA ASP A 145 -10.97 1.07 34.36
C ASP A 145 -11.75 0.72 35.62
N ARG A 146 -13.02 0.37 35.49
CA ARG A 146 -13.84 -0.13 36.60
C ARG A 146 -13.29 -1.42 37.19
N MET A 147 -12.86 -2.36 36.35
CA MET A 147 -12.22 -3.59 36.83
C MET A 147 -10.88 -3.32 37.51
N ALA A 148 -10.08 -2.37 37.01
CA ALA A 148 -8.84 -1.96 37.64
C ALA A 148 -9.08 -1.34 39.03
N ASP A 149 -10.08 -0.46 39.15
CA ASP A 149 -10.50 0.14 40.42
C ASP A 149 -11.01 -0.90 41.43
N GLU A 150 -11.75 -1.91 40.96
CA GLU A 150 -12.22 -3.01 41.81
C GLU A 150 -11.06 -3.89 42.33
N LEU A 151 -10.07 -4.17 41.49
CA LEU A 151 -8.87 -4.92 41.89
C LEU A 151 -8.02 -4.12 42.90
N ASP A 152 -7.92 -2.81 42.73
CA ASP A 152 -7.18 -1.96 43.65
C ASP A 152 -7.88 -1.82 45.02
N ARG A 153 -9.22 -1.78 45.04
CA ARG A 153 -9.99 -1.86 46.30
C ARG A 153 -9.75 -3.17 47.02
N ARG A 154 -9.81 -4.31 46.31
CA ARG A 154 -9.55 -5.64 46.90
C ARG A 154 -8.16 -5.75 47.51
N LYS A 155 -7.13 -5.25 46.84
CA LYS A 155 -5.75 -5.25 47.39
C LYS A 155 -5.62 -4.41 48.66
N ARG A 156 -6.33 -3.28 48.75
CA ARG A 156 -6.34 -2.46 49.97
C ARG A 156 -7.05 -3.17 51.10
N ASP A 157 -8.17 -3.83 50.82
CA ASP A 157 -8.93 -4.58 51.81
C ASP A 157 -8.11 -5.77 52.35
N GLU A 158 -7.42 -6.51 51.47
CA GLU A 158 -6.49 -7.58 51.86
C GLU A 158 -5.32 -7.07 52.72
N ALA A 159 -4.78 -5.90 52.40
CA ALA A 159 -3.72 -5.28 53.19
C ALA A 159 -4.22 -4.85 54.59
N VAL A 160 -5.44 -4.34 54.68
CA VAL A 160 -6.08 -3.98 55.96
C VAL A 160 -6.36 -5.23 56.79
N GLU A 161 -6.86 -6.30 56.19
CA GLU A 161 -7.07 -7.57 56.90
C GLU A 161 -5.76 -8.16 57.42
N ALA A 162 -4.69 -8.11 56.64
CA ALA A 162 -3.37 -8.56 57.08
C ALA A 162 -2.85 -7.75 58.29
N GLN A 163 -3.05 -6.43 58.29
CA GLN A 163 -2.70 -5.56 59.43
C GLN A 163 -3.55 -5.88 60.66
N LEU A 164 -4.85 -6.11 60.50
CA LEU A 164 -5.75 -6.50 61.58
C LEU A 164 -5.39 -7.88 62.16
N ALA A 165 -5.03 -8.85 61.32
CA ALA A 165 -4.58 -10.17 61.76
C ALA A 165 -3.25 -10.09 62.54
N TYR A 166 -2.32 -9.26 62.07
CA TYR A 166 -1.06 -9.00 62.77
C TYR A 166 -1.29 -8.35 64.14
N LEU A 167 -2.17 -7.34 64.22
CA LEU A 167 -2.52 -6.68 65.47
C LEU A 167 -3.23 -7.64 66.44
N LYS A 168 -4.18 -8.46 65.97
CA LYS A 168 -4.84 -9.50 66.78
C LYS A 168 -3.83 -10.50 67.35
N LYS A 169 -2.86 -10.94 66.56
CA LYS A 169 -1.80 -11.86 67.00
C LYS A 169 -0.87 -11.23 68.04
N LYS A 170 -0.59 -9.93 67.94
CA LYS A 170 0.22 -9.18 68.91
C LYS A 170 -0.53 -8.98 70.22
N MET A 171 -1.80 -8.55 70.16
CA MET A 171 -2.66 -8.35 71.34
C MET A 171 -2.99 -9.67 72.07
N GLY A 172 -3.06 -10.80 71.36
CA GLY A 172 -3.20 -12.13 71.98
C GLY A 172 -1.92 -12.66 72.63
N ARG A 173 -0.77 -12.01 72.38
CA ARG A 173 0.53 -12.36 72.98
C ARG A 173 0.81 -11.56 74.25
N ASP A 174 0.29 -10.34 74.33
CA ASP A 174 0.43 -9.43 75.48
C ASP A 174 -0.61 -9.72 76.60
N ASN A 175 -1.52 -10.67 76.38
CA ASN A 175 -2.59 -11.04 77.34
C ASN A 175 -2.35 -12.43 77.99
N ARG A 176 -1.09 -12.85 78.14
CA ARG A 176 -0.71 -14.13 78.76
C ARG A 176 0.31 -13.95 79.87
#